data_AF-A0AAE1R0N7-F1
#
_entry.id   AF-A0AAE1R0N7-F1
#
_cell.length_a   1.000
_cell.length_b   1.000
_cell.length_c   1.000
_cell.angle_alpha   90.00
_cell.angle_beta   90.00
_cell.angle_gamma   90.00
#
_symmetry.space_group_name_H-M   'P 1'
#
loop_
_entity.id
_entity.type
_entity.pdbx_description
1 polymer ?
#
loop_
_entity_poly.entity_id
_entity_poly.type
_entity_poly.pdbx_seq_one_letter_code
_entity_poly.pdbx_strand_id
1 'polypeptide(L)'
;MASEQRRVMLPLEFGTVTRKSHGSIRAITVKRRGAGRKILNLWEVVPAVPGDRFLSMLPPWHAYERACEYEIFTHGTEQVYTTVKNLKEDLRRYQPHYLISVPLVYETLYSGILKQINSNSAARKVLALLFLRISMAYMEAKRIYEVNP
;
A
#
# COMPACT_ATOMS: atom_id res chain seq x y z
N MET A 1 9.72 40.12 -6.72
CA MET A 1 10.20 38.74 -6.42
C MET A 1 9.54 38.18 -5.16
N ALA A 2 8.22 38.24 -5.05
CA ALA A 2 7.50 37.71 -3.89
C ALA A 2 6.03 37.41 -4.27
N SER A 3 5.82 36.41 -5.13
CA SER A 3 4.45 36.02 -5.55
C SER A 3 4.29 34.56 -5.96
N GLU A 4 5.22 33.66 -5.60
CA GLU A 4 5.19 32.30 -6.16
C GLU A 4 5.58 31.21 -5.14
N GLN A 5 4.96 31.24 -3.95
CA GLN A 5 5.00 30.11 -2.99
C GLN A 5 3.69 29.89 -2.22
N ARG A 6 2.54 30.31 -2.77
CA ARG A 6 1.21 29.99 -2.21
C ARG A 6 0.45 28.97 -3.07
N ARG A 7 0.92 27.72 -3.04
CA ARG A 7 0.05 26.54 -3.11
C ARG A 7 0.47 25.58 -2.00
N VAL A 8 -0.04 25.86 -0.81
CA VAL A 8 -0.04 24.93 0.31
C VAL A 8 -0.89 23.73 -0.13
N MET A 9 -0.22 22.68 -0.60
CA MET A 9 -0.88 21.43 -0.97
C MET A 9 -1.32 20.74 0.33
N LEU A 10 -2.64 20.61 0.52
CA LEU A 10 -3.23 20.00 1.72
C LEU A 10 -2.74 18.54 1.86
N PRO A 11 -2.23 18.11 3.02
CA PRO A 11 -1.54 16.82 3.22
C PRO A 11 -2.46 15.58 3.28
N LEU A 12 -3.65 15.61 2.67
CA LEU A 12 -4.65 14.54 2.77
C LEU A 12 -4.80 13.68 1.50
N GLU A 13 -3.96 13.86 0.49
CA GLU A 13 -4.47 13.58 -0.86
C GLU A 13 -4.36 12.13 -1.36
N PHE A 14 -3.41 11.28 -0.91
CA PHE A 14 -3.30 9.91 -1.48
C PHE A 14 -2.70 8.89 -0.50
N GLY A 15 -3.54 8.33 0.37
CA GLY A 15 -3.18 7.19 1.21
C GLY A 15 -3.59 5.87 0.59
N THR A 16 -2.79 4.81 0.74
CA THR A 16 -3.13 3.45 0.29
C THR A 16 -3.00 2.48 1.44
N VAL A 17 -4.07 1.77 1.75
CA VAL A 17 -4.02 0.59 2.65
C VAL A 17 -4.04 -0.66 1.78
N THR A 18 -3.10 -1.56 1.98
CA THR A 18 -3.13 -2.87 1.33
C THR A 18 -3.47 -3.97 2.34
N ARG A 19 -4.47 -4.79 2.04
CA ARG A 19 -4.80 -6.00 2.80
C ARG A 19 -4.18 -7.24 2.15
N LYS A 20 -3.54 -8.09 2.94
CA LYS A 20 -3.11 -9.43 2.53
C LYS A 20 -4.22 -10.44 2.88
N SER A 21 -4.96 -10.96 1.90
CA SER A 21 -5.93 -12.06 2.13
C SER A 21 -5.70 -13.23 1.19
N HIS A 22 -5.50 -14.46 1.70
CA HIS A 22 -5.47 -15.71 0.93
C HIS A 22 -4.72 -15.63 -0.42
N GLY A 23 -3.53 -15.01 -0.43
CA GLY A 23 -2.67 -14.89 -1.62
C GLY A 23 -2.96 -13.69 -2.54
N SER A 24 -3.95 -12.86 -2.25
CA SER A 24 -4.27 -11.64 -3.01
C SER A 24 -4.03 -10.39 -2.15
N ILE A 25 -3.26 -9.43 -2.67
CA ILE A 25 -3.06 -8.11 -2.06
C ILE A 25 -4.09 -7.15 -2.65
N ARG A 26 -4.98 -6.59 -1.83
CA ARG A 26 -5.96 -5.58 -2.27
C ARG A 26 -5.50 -4.20 -1.81
N ALA A 27 -5.16 -3.34 -2.76
CA ALA A 27 -4.85 -1.93 -2.49
C ALA A 27 -6.13 -1.11 -2.49
N ILE A 28 -6.34 -0.37 -1.41
CA ILE A 28 -7.44 0.56 -1.21
C ILE A 28 -6.83 1.95 -1.20
N THR A 29 -7.06 2.69 -2.28
CA THR A 29 -6.62 4.09 -2.37
C THR A 29 -7.71 5.00 -1.83
N VAL A 30 -7.40 5.77 -0.79
CA VAL A 30 -8.29 6.77 -0.23
C VAL A 30 -7.97 8.11 -0.85
N LYS A 31 -8.92 8.65 -1.62
CA LYS A 31 -8.84 9.98 -2.23
C LYS A 31 -9.86 10.90 -1.59
N ARG A 32 -9.46 12.12 -1.22
CA ARG A 32 -10.41 13.17 -0.83
C ARG A 32 -11.19 13.63 -2.06
N ARG A 33 -12.49 13.33 -2.16
CA ARG A 33 -13.40 13.98 -3.13
C ARG A 33 -13.91 15.31 -2.57
N GLY A 34 -14.12 16.28 -3.45
CA GLY A 34 -14.43 17.68 -3.09
C GLY A 34 -15.65 17.86 -2.18
N ALA A 35 -15.52 18.82 -1.26
CA ALA A 35 -16.54 19.63 -0.58
C ALA A 35 -17.91 18.98 -0.20
N GLY A 36 -17.95 17.70 0.15
CA GLY A 36 -19.09 17.09 0.82
C GLY A 36 -18.58 16.11 1.86
N ARG A 37 -18.81 16.39 3.15
CA ARG A 37 -18.38 15.55 4.27
C ARG A 37 -18.99 14.15 4.14
N LYS A 38 -18.24 13.22 3.58
CA LYS A 38 -18.20 11.84 4.10
C LYS A 38 -16.98 11.80 5.00
N ILE A 39 -17.22 11.76 6.31
CA ILE A 39 -16.23 11.21 7.24
C ILE A 39 -15.87 9.84 6.65
N LEU A 40 -14.61 9.68 6.26
CA LEU A 40 -14.13 8.48 5.59
C LEU A 40 -14.38 7.30 6.53
N ASN A 41 -15.42 6.52 6.26
CA ASN A 41 -15.63 5.22 6.88
C ASN A 41 -14.52 4.28 6.35
N LEU A 42 -13.30 4.46 6.86
CA LEU A 42 -12.16 3.60 6.52
C LEU A 42 -12.48 2.13 6.87
N TRP A 43 -13.31 1.93 7.90
CA TRP A 43 -13.81 0.64 8.37
C TRP A 43 -14.68 -0.13 7.36
N GLU A 44 -15.42 0.55 6.46
CA GLU A 44 -16.18 -0.16 5.41
C GLU A 44 -15.24 -0.89 4.44
N VAL A 45 -13.98 -0.44 4.36
CA VAL A 45 -13.00 -0.94 3.41
C VAL A 45 -11.92 -1.79 4.09
N VAL A 46 -11.72 -1.63 5.39
CA VAL A 46 -10.72 -2.34 6.20
C VAL A 46 -11.38 -2.98 7.42
N PRO A 47 -11.91 -4.22 7.30
CA PRO A 47 -12.47 -4.94 8.45
C PRO A 47 -11.32 -5.48 9.32
N ALA A 48 -10.79 -4.61 10.19
CA ALA A 48 -9.75 -4.94 11.15
C ALA A 48 -10.33 -5.80 12.29
N VAL A 49 -9.65 -6.89 12.64
CA VAL A 49 -9.99 -7.75 13.79
C VAL A 49 -8.88 -7.73 14.84
N PRO A 50 -9.19 -7.91 16.14
CA PRO A 50 -8.17 -8.04 17.17
C PRO A 50 -7.13 -9.11 16.79
N GLY A 51 -5.84 -8.77 16.89
CA GLY A 51 -4.72 -9.61 16.44
C GLY A 51 -4.22 -9.30 15.02
N ASP A 52 -4.92 -8.46 14.26
CA ASP A 52 -4.38 -7.90 13.02
C ASP A 52 -3.18 -7.00 13.30
N ARG A 53 -2.27 -6.95 12.31
CA ARG A 53 -1.02 -6.20 12.39
C ARG A 53 -0.93 -5.23 11.23
N PHE A 54 -0.76 -3.96 11.56
CA PHE A 54 -0.61 -2.86 10.64
C PHE A 54 0.86 -2.46 10.59
N LEU A 55 1.41 -2.38 9.38
CA LEU A 55 2.72 -1.81 9.13
C LEU A 55 2.52 -0.46 8.45
N SER A 56 3.00 0.62 9.03
CA SER A 56 2.90 1.95 8.43
C SER A 56 4.25 2.53 8.03
N MET A 57 4.27 3.10 6.83
CA MET A 57 5.42 3.85 6.31
C MET A 57 5.28 5.35 6.50
N LEU A 58 4.14 5.82 6.98
CA LEU A 58 3.89 7.24 7.18
C LEU A 58 4.21 7.64 8.62
N PRO A 59 4.75 8.86 8.84
CA PRO A 59 4.96 9.35 10.19
C PRO A 59 3.65 9.64 10.94
N PRO A 60 3.63 9.54 12.29
CA PRO A 60 2.42 9.73 13.12
C PRO A 60 1.85 11.16 13.10
N TRP A 61 2.61 12.14 12.61
CA TRP A 61 2.12 13.51 12.39
C TRP A 61 1.41 13.70 11.06
N HIS A 62 1.49 12.72 10.15
CA HIS A 62 0.79 12.79 8.88
C HIS A 62 -0.72 12.60 9.12
N ALA A 63 -1.56 13.53 8.64
CA ALA A 63 -3.00 13.53 8.94
C ALA A 63 -3.71 12.23 8.53
N TYR A 64 -3.32 11.63 7.40
CA TYR A 64 -3.85 10.34 6.96
C TYR A 64 -3.43 9.19 7.88
N GLU A 65 -2.17 9.20 8.36
CA GLU A 65 -1.69 8.17 9.27
C GLU A 65 -2.42 8.25 10.61
N ARG A 66 -2.55 9.46 11.15
CA ARG A 66 -3.25 9.70 12.40
C ARG A 66 -4.71 9.25 12.36
N ALA A 67 -5.37 9.42 11.21
CA ALA A 67 -6.72 8.90 11.02
C ALA A 67 -6.74 7.37 11.08
N CYS A 68 -5.78 6.69 10.44
CA CYS A 68 -5.68 5.23 10.51
C CYS A 68 -5.30 4.74 11.91
N GLU A 69 -4.40 5.42 12.60
CA GLU A 69 -3.92 5.10 13.95
C GLU A 69 -5.05 5.12 14.98
N TYR A 70 -5.93 6.14 14.95
CA TYR A 70 -7.10 6.17 15.81
C TYR A 70 -8.02 4.97 15.59
N GLU A 71 -8.22 4.54 14.34
CA GLU A 71 -9.03 3.37 14.02
C GLU A 71 -8.35 2.05 14.43
N ILE A 72 -7.03 1.94 14.30
CA ILE A 72 -6.28 0.76 14.74
C ILE A 72 -6.42 0.57 16.25
N PHE A 73 -6.30 1.67 17.01
CA PHE A 73 -6.38 1.63 18.47
C PHE A 73 -7.79 1.34 19.00
N THR A 74 -8.85 1.76 18.31
CA THR A 74 -10.23 1.40 18.71
C THR A 74 -10.51 -0.10 18.61
N HIS A 75 -9.78 -0.83 17.74
CA HIS A 75 -9.94 -2.26 17.53
C HIS A 75 -8.94 -3.12 18.33
N GLY A 76 -8.05 -2.52 19.12
CA GLY A 76 -7.03 -3.24 19.90
C GLY A 76 -6.03 -4.00 19.01
N THR A 77 -5.74 -3.46 17.83
CA THR A 77 -4.80 -4.07 16.87
C THR A 77 -3.36 -3.55 17.07
N GLU A 78 -2.40 -4.23 16.47
CA GLU A 78 -0.98 -3.84 16.56
C GLU A 78 -0.59 -2.93 15.40
N GLN A 79 0.14 -1.85 15.69
CA GLN A 79 0.71 -0.94 14.69
C GLN A 79 2.21 -0.82 14.85
N VAL A 80 2.92 -1.00 13.73
CA VAL A 80 4.38 -0.94 13.63
C VAL A 80 4.77 0.11 12.60
N TYR A 81 5.68 1.00 12.96
CA TYR A 81 6.22 2.00 12.05
C TYR A 81 7.49 1.50 11.37
N THR A 82 7.62 1.76 10.06
CA THR A 82 8.75 1.37 9.24
C THR A 82 9.17 2.52 8.29
N THR A 83 10.31 2.34 7.62
CA THR A 83 10.80 3.27 6.59
C THR A 83 10.98 2.54 5.27
N VAL A 84 11.08 3.27 4.15
CA VAL A 84 11.33 2.68 2.81
C VAL A 84 12.56 1.76 2.81
N LYS A 85 13.60 2.09 3.59
CA LYS A 85 14.83 1.30 3.68
C LYS A 85 14.61 -0.04 4.37
N ASN A 86 13.83 -0.05 5.45
CA ASN A 86 13.64 -1.24 6.30
C ASN A 86 12.44 -2.08 5.88
N LEU A 87 11.58 -1.58 5.00
CA LEU A 87 10.34 -2.21 4.57
C LEU A 87 10.49 -3.70 4.23
N LYS A 88 11.54 -4.07 3.49
CA LYS A 88 11.77 -5.47 3.08
C LYS A 88 12.00 -6.39 4.28
N GLU A 89 12.77 -5.94 5.25
CA GLU A 89 13.10 -6.69 6.46
C GLU A 89 11.89 -6.74 7.40
N ASP A 90 11.23 -5.60 7.60
CA ASP A 90 10.07 -5.46 8.46
C ASP A 90 8.88 -6.28 7.95
N LEU A 91 8.66 -6.34 6.63
CA LEU A 91 7.64 -7.21 6.04
C LEU A 91 7.89 -8.70 6.34
N ARG A 92 9.15 -9.13 6.43
CA ARG A 92 9.52 -10.51 6.78
C ARG A 92 9.40 -10.77 8.26
N ARG A 93 9.82 -9.80 9.08
CA ARG A 93 9.84 -9.89 10.54
C ARG A 93 8.44 -9.84 11.15
N TYR A 94 7.64 -8.86 10.76
CA TYR A 94 6.33 -8.60 11.38
C TYR A 94 5.19 -9.26 10.63
N GLN A 95 5.38 -9.67 9.37
CA GLN A 95 4.35 -10.29 8.52
C GLN A 95 2.97 -9.61 8.69
N PRO A 96 2.86 -8.31 8.38
CA PRO A 96 1.64 -7.56 8.66
C PRO A 96 0.48 -8.04 7.79
N HIS A 97 -0.73 -7.85 8.32
CA HIS A 97 -1.99 -8.08 7.61
C HIS A 97 -2.34 -6.89 6.72
N TYR A 98 -1.99 -5.69 7.19
CA TYR A 98 -2.22 -4.43 6.50
C TYR A 98 -0.95 -3.62 6.36
N LEU A 99 -0.76 -2.98 5.21
CA LEU A 99 0.32 -2.01 4.99
C LEU A 99 -0.30 -0.65 4.62
N ILE A 100 0.02 0.37 5.43
CA ILE A 100 -0.33 1.77 5.19
C ILE A 100 0.85 2.44 4.49
N SER A 101 0.62 2.91 3.27
CA SER A 101 1.66 3.51 2.44
C SER A 101 1.09 4.54 1.45
N VAL A 102 1.95 5.07 0.60
CA VAL A 102 1.59 6.03 -0.45
C VAL A 102 1.94 5.45 -1.83
N PRO A 103 1.28 5.88 -2.92
CA PRO A 103 1.55 5.38 -4.28
C PRO A 103 3.03 5.36 -4.66
N LEU A 104 3.77 6.41 -4.27
CA LEU A 104 5.21 6.56 -4.53
C LEU A 104 6.07 5.40 -4.01
N VAL A 105 5.66 4.74 -2.91
CA VAL A 105 6.37 3.57 -2.38
C VAL A 105 6.35 2.43 -3.39
N TYR A 106 5.19 2.16 -4.00
CA TYR A 106 5.04 1.07 -4.96
C TYR A 106 5.82 1.35 -6.24
N GLU A 107 5.85 2.59 -6.71
CA GLU A 107 6.67 3.01 -7.85
C GLU A 107 8.16 2.79 -7.58
N THR A 108 8.62 3.13 -6.37
CA THR A 108 10.01 2.94 -5.93
C THR A 108 10.36 1.45 -5.87
N LEU A 109 9.50 0.62 -5.28
CA LEU A 109 9.66 -0.83 -5.21
C LEU A 109 9.72 -1.45 -6.61
N TYR A 110 8.77 -1.07 -7.47
CA TYR A 110 8.70 -1.55 -8.85
C TYR A 110 9.99 -1.20 -9.63
N SER A 111 10.43 0.05 -9.52
CA SER A 111 11.68 0.51 -10.15
C SER A 111 12.90 -0.25 -9.62
N GLY A 112 12.95 -0.53 -8.32
CA GLY A 112 14.01 -1.33 -7.70
C GLY A 112 14.06 -2.77 -8.23
N ILE A 113 12.90 -3.42 -8.34
CA ILE A 113 12.78 -4.78 -8.89
C ILE A 113 13.21 -4.80 -10.35
N LEU A 114 12.77 -3.84 -11.16
CA LEU A 114 13.18 -3.73 -12.56
C LEU A 114 14.68 -3.55 -12.73
N LYS A 115 15.31 -2.70 -11.91
CA LYS A 115 16.77 -2.54 -11.91
C LYS A 115 17.48 -3.85 -11.59
N GLN A 116 17.01 -4.59 -10.60
CA GLN A 116 17.58 -5.89 -10.22
C GLN A 116 17.42 -6.95 -11.32
N ILE A 117 16.30 -6.95 -12.04
CA ILE A 117 16.09 -7.86 -13.19
C ILE A 117 17.04 -7.49 -14.32
N ASN A 118 17.19 -6.19 -14.60
CA ASN A 118 18.05 -5.70 -15.67
C ASN A 118 19.54 -5.87 -15.40
N SER A 119 19.96 -5.89 -14.13
CA SER A 119 21.37 -6.12 -13.75
C SER A 119 21.77 -7.61 -13.77
N ASN A 120 20.84 -8.54 -14.01
CA ASN A 120 21.12 -9.97 -14.08
C ASN A 120 21.48 -10.44 -15.50
N SER A 121 22.03 -11.64 -15.63
CA SER A 121 22.36 -12.25 -16.93
C SER A 121 21.14 -12.39 -17.84
N ALA A 122 21.36 -12.38 -19.16
CA ALA A 122 20.30 -12.43 -20.17
C ALA A 122 19.33 -13.60 -19.96
N ALA A 123 19.85 -14.79 -19.62
CA ALA A 123 19.03 -15.97 -19.33
C ALA A 123 18.09 -15.77 -18.12
N ARG A 124 18.60 -15.18 -17.02
CA ARG A 124 17.79 -14.89 -15.82
C ARG A 124 16.74 -13.81 -16.09
N LYS A 125 17.07 -12.82 -16.92
CA LYS A 125 16.13 -11.77 -17.34
C LYS A 125 14.98 -12.35 -18.15
N VAL A 126 15.26 -13.20 -19.14
CA VAL A 126 14.23 -13.87 -19.95
C VAL A 126 13.32 -14.72 -19.06
N LEU A 127 13.90 -15.49 -18.15
CA LEU A 127 13.14 -16.32 -17.21
C LEU A 127 12.25 -15.49 -16.27
N ALA A 128 12.78 -14.41 -15.70
CA ALA A 128 12.02 -13.52 -14.83
C ALA A 128 10.84 -12.86 -15.57
N LEU A 129 11.06 -12.39 -16.80
CA LEU A 129 10.01 -11.80 -17.62
C LEU A 129 8.94 -12.83 -18.01
N LEU A 130 9.34 -14.07 -18.33
CA LEU A 130 8.40 -15.16 -18.61
C LEU A 130 7.49 -15.43 -17.40
N PHE A 131 8.06 -15.58 -16.21
CA PHE A 131 7.28 -15.81 -14.99
C PHE A 131 6.36 -14.64 -14.66
N LEU A 132 6.81 -13.39 -14.86
CA LEU A 132 5.96 -12.21 -14.69
C LEU A 132 4.77 -12.23 -15.65
N ARG A 133 4.97 -12.60 -16.92
CA ARG A 133 3.89 -12.69 -17.92
C ARG A 133 2.87 -13.76 -17.56
N ILE A 134 3.34 -14.94 -17.17
CA ILE A 134 2.46 -16.04 -16.73
C ILE A 134 1.66 -15.62 -15.49
N SER A 135 2.32 -14.99 -14.52
CA SER A 135 1.68 -14.48 -13.30
C SER A 135 0.58 -13.45 -13.60
N MET A 136 0.85 -12.50 -14.51
CA MET A 136 -0.15 -11.51 -14.91
C MET A 136 -1.37 -12.15 -15.59
N ALA A 137 -1.14 -13.08 -16.52
CA ALA A 137 -2.23 -13.79 -17.19
C ALA A 137 -3.08 -14.60 -16.20
N TYR A 138 -2.44 -15.25 -15.22
CA TYR A 138 -3.13 -15.97 -14.15
C TYR A 138 -3.97 -15.04 -13.27
N MET A 139 -3.42 -13.89 -12.86
CA MET A 139 -4.14 -12.91 -12.04
C MET A 139 -5.36 -12.33 -12.76
N GLU A 140 -5.27 -12.12 -14.07
CA GLU A 140 -6.38 -11.64 -14.88
C GLU A 140 -7.49 -12.69 -15.02
N ALA A 141 -7.12 -13.95 -15.31
CA ALA A 141 -8.08 -15.06 -15.33
C ALA A 141 -8.77 -15.27 -13.98
N LYS A 142 -8.01 -15.23 -12.88
CA LYS A 142 -8.55 -15.34 -11.51
C LYS A 142 -9.52 -14.20 -11.20
N ARG A 143 -9.20 -12.97 -11.61
CA ARG A 143 -10.07 -11.81 -11.40
C ARG A 143 -11.40 -11.95 -12.14
N ILE A 144 -11.39 -12.45 -13.38
CA ILE A 144 -12.62 -12.69 -14.15
C ILE A 144 -13.50 -13.72 -13.44
N TYR A 145 -12.90 -14.79 -12.91
CA TYR A 145 -13.60 -15.83 -12.16
C TYR A 145 -14.20 -15.31 -10.83
N GLU A 146 -13.48 -14.49 -10.06
CA GLU A 146 -13.98 -13.95 -8.79
C GLU A 146 -15.07 -12.87 -8.94
N VAL A 147 -15.09 -12.16 -10.07
CA VAL A 147 -16.05 -11.07 -10.33
C VAL A 147 -17.36 -11.58 -10.92
N ASN A 148 -17.35 -12.78 -11.52
CA ASN A 148 -18.52 -13.39 -12.14
C ASN A 148 -18.87 -14.71 -11.43
N PRO A 149 -19.50 -14.67 -10.25
CA PRO A 149 -19.94 -15.87 -9.54
C PRO A 149 -21.07 -16.60 -10.27
#